data_AF-A0A377ZJE7-F1
#
_entry.id   AF-A0A377ZJE7-F1
#
_cell.length_a   1.000
_cell.length_b   1.000
_cell.length_c   1.000
_cell.angle_alpha   90.00
_cell.angle_beta   90.00
_cell.angle_gamma   90.00
#
_symmetry.space_group_name_H-M   'P 1'
#
loop_
_entity.id
_entity.type
_entity.pdbx_description
1 polymer ?
#
loop_
_entity_poly.entity_id
_entity_poly.type
_entity_poly.pdbx_seq_one_letter_code
_entity_poly.pdbx_strand_id
1 'polypeptide(L)'
;MIVSAPSDYREAARRRLPRFLFDYIDGGAVAENTMNANAAELASVALRQRVLCGAGEPTLATTILDAPWAMPVALGPVGATGMYARRGEVQAARAASAPGSRTPYPPCRSARLKRWRATPAARSGPSCTY
;
A
#
# COMPACT_ATOMS: atom_id res chain seq x y z
N MET A 1 16.49 13.83 2.59
CA MET A 1 16.05 12.83 3.59
C MET A 1 16.23 11.47 2.94
N ILE A 2 17.12 10.65 3.49
CA ILE A 2 17.21 9.23 3.11
C ILE A 2 16.05 8.54 3.81
N VAL A 3 15.23 7.81 3.05
CA VAL A 3 14.11 7.07 3.61
C VAL A 3 14.60 5.69 4.01
N SER A 4 14.51 5.38 5.30
CA SER A 4 15.00 4.14 5.90
C SER A 4 13.89 3.30 6.50
N ALA A 5 12.84 3.96 7.00
CA ALA A 5 11.69 3.31 7.61
C ALA A 5 10.36 3.92 7.14
N PRO A 6 9.23 3.18 7.22
CA PRO A 6 7.91 3.71 6.91
C PRO A 6 7.54 4.97 7.72
N SER A 7 8.04 5.09 8.95
CA SER A 7 7.87 6.28 9.81
C SER A 7 8.42 7.56 9.19
N ASP A 8 9.45 7.46 8.34
CA ASP A 8 10.03 8.63 7.65
C ASP A 8 9.02 9.22 6.65
N TYR A 9 8.18 8.38 6.03
CA TYR A 9 7.11 8.84 5.16
C TYR A 9 6.00 9.55 5.94
N ARG A 10 5.67 9.07 7.16
CA ARG A 10 4.72 9.75 8.06
C ARG A 10 5.21 11.15 8.41
N GLU A 11 6.49 11.28 8.78
CA GLU A 11 7.11 12.57 9.07
C GLU A 11 7.18 13.50 7.85
N ALA A 12 7.52 12.95 6.68
CA ALA A 12 7.51 13.70 5.43
C ALA A 12 6.09 14.20 5.07
N ALA A 13 5.06 13.39 5.32
CA ALA A 13 3.66 13.78 5.12
C ALA A 13 3.25 14.88 6.09
N ARG A 14 3.60 14.77 7.38
CA ARG A 14 3.34 15.77 8.43
C ARG A 14 3.91 17.15 8.07
N ARG A 15 5.07 17.20 7.42
CA ARG A 15 5.71 18.46 6.98
C ARG A 15 5.12 19.06 5.71
N ARG A 16 4.42 18.27 4.90
CA ARG A 16 3.91 18.68 3.57
C ARG A 16 2.41 18.97 3.56
N LEU A 17 1.64 18.26 4.39
CA LEU A 17 0.19 18.37 4.41
C LEU A 17 -0.29 19.46 5.38
N PRO A 18 -1.38 20.18 5.04
CA PRO A 18 -2.14 20.94 6.01
C PRO A 18 -2.58 20.05 7.19
N ARG A 19 -2.60 20.62 8.39
CA ARG A 19 -2.85 19.87 9.63
C ARG A 19 -4.12 19.02 9.58
N PHE A 20 -5.22 19.57 9.09
CA PHE A 20 -6.50 18.86 9.02
C PHE A 20 -6.46 17.60 8.13
N LEU A 21 -5.68 17.62 7.03
CA LEU A 21 -5.53 16.46 6.15
C LEU A 21 -4.61 15.41 6.76
N PHE A 22 -3.59 15.87 7.49
CA PHE A 22 -2.70 14.97 8.21
C PHE A 22 -3.46 14.23 9.32
N ASP A 23 -4.23 14.95 10.13
CA ASP A 23 -5.01 14.34 11.21
C ASP A 23 -6.09 13.38 10.66
N TYR A 24 -6.62 13.62 9.44
CA TYR A 24 -7.57 12.71 8.80
C TYR A 24 -6.95 11.39 8.32
N ILE A 25 -5.71 11.39 7.81
CA ILE A 25 -5.05 10.17 7.34
C ILE A 25 -4.33 9.42 8.45
N ASP A 26 -3.80 10.14 9.45
CA ASP A 26 -3.02 9.59 10.55
C ASP A 26 -3.89 9.20 11.76
N GLY A 27 -5.05 9.84 11.91
CA GLY A 27 -5.92 9.67 13.08
C GLY A 27 -6.75 8.38 13.07
N GLY A 28 -7.01 7.87 14.26
CA GLY A 28 -7.89 6.74 14.53
C GLY A 28 -9.25 7.17 15.11
N ALA A 29 -10.02 6.18 15.58
CA ALA A 29 -11.30 6.45 16.22
C ALA A 29 -11.12 6.90 17.69
N VAL A 30 -11.66 8.08 18.03
CA VAL A 30 -11.74 8.64 19.38
C VAL A 30 -10.40 8.58 20.12
N ALA A 31 -10.23 7.65 21.07
CA ALA A 31 -9.02 7.50 21.88
C ALA A 31 -7.90 6.72 21.17
N GLU A 32 -8.15 6.23 19.95
CA GLU A 32 -7.17 5.53 19.10
C GLU A 32 -6.62 4.23 19.71
N ASN A 33 -7.28 3.71 20.75
CA ASN A 33 -6.85 2.52 21.47
C ASN A 33 -6.63 1.31 20.55
N THR A 34 -7.57 1.04 19.64
CA THR A 34 -7.47 -0.07 18.68
C THR A 34 -6.32 0.13 17.68
N MET A 35 -6.09 1.37 17.23
CA MET A 35 -4.99 1.66 16.30
C MET A 35 -3.64 1.38 16.96
N ASN A 36 -3.48 1.82 18.21
CA ASN A 36 -2.27 1.57 19.01
C ASN A 36 -2.11 0.08 19.33
N ALA A 37 -3.20 -0.62 19.66
CA ALA A 37 -3.19 -2.05 19.94
C ALA A 37 -2.73 -2.87 18.73
N ASN A 38 -3.21 -2.56 17.52
CA ASN A 38 -2.81 -3.27 16.30
C ASN A 38 -1.29 -3.21 16.06
N ALA A 39 -0.69 -2.04 16.27
CA ALA A 39 0.75 -1.85 16.13
C ALA A 39 1.54 -2.59 17.22
N ALA A 40 1.08 -2.50 18.47
CA ALA A 40 1.70 -3.16 19.61
C ALA A 40 1.64 -4.71 19.49
N GLU A 41 0.51 -5.24 19.04
CA GLU A 41 0.32 -6.68 18.85
C GLU A 41 1.26 -7.22 17.76
N LEU A 42 1.35 -6.54 16.61
CA LEU A 42 2.28 -6.95 15.56
C LEU A 42 3.74 -6.89 16.03
N ALA A 43 4.11 -5.87 16.81
CA ALA A 43 5.45 -5.74 17.40
C ALA A 43 5.77 -6.82 18.43
N SER A 44 4.75 -7.44 19.05
CA SER A 44 4.93 -8.53 20.02
C SER A 44 5.31 -9.86 19.37
N VAL A 45 5.10 -10.02 18.05
CA VAL A 45 5.41 -11.24 17.31
C VAL A 45 6.92 -11.34 17.08
N ALA A 46 7.58 -12.22 17.82
CA ALA A 46 9.01 -12.48 17.66
C ALA A 46 9.28 -13.50 16.53
N LEU A 47 10.24 -13.18 15.66
CA LEU A 47 10.73 -14.12 14.66
C LEU A 47 11.82 -15.02 15.26
N ARG A 48 11.66 -16.34 15.13
CA ARG A 48 12.72 -17.29 15.49
C ARG A 48 13.75 -17.37 14.37
N GLN A 49 14.91 -16.77 14.59
CA GLN A 49 16.02 -16.87 13.64
C GLN A 49 16.47 -18.33 13.49
N ARG A 50 16.61 -18.79 12.26
CA ARG A 50 17.16 -20.10 11.92
C ARG A 50 18.52 -19.90 11.24
N VAL A 51 19.56 -20.50 11.78
CA VAL A 51 20.94 -20.37 11.28
C VAL A 51 21.37 -21.63 10.51
N LEU A 52 22.34 -21.48 9.60
CA LEU A 52 22.92 -22.58 8.80
C LEU A 52 21.92 -23.43 8.01
N CYS A 53 20.79 -22.84 7.61
CA CYS A 53 19.71 -23.55 6.91
C CYS A 53 19.87 -23.60 5.38
N GLY A 54 21.03 -23.23 4.83
CA GLY A 54 21.23 -23.19 3.37
C GLY A 54 20.28 -22.21 2.68
N ALA A 55 20.09 -21.02 3.26
CA ALA A 55 19.28 -19.99 2.63
C ALA A 55 19.99 -19.52 1.35
N GLY A 56 19.51 -19.99 0.19
CA GLY A 56 19.85 -19.42 -1.11
C GLY A 56 19.24 -18.02 -1.26
N GLU A 57 19.00 -17.57 -2.50
CA GLU A 57 18.33 -16.29 -2.72
C GLU A 57 16.85 -16.36 -2.29
N PRO A 58 16.42 -15.56 -1.29
CA PRO A 58 15.03 -15.55 -0.85
C PRO A 58 14.16 -14.90 -1.93
N THR A 59 13.14 -15.62 -2.39
CA THR A 59 12.12 -15.07 -3.29
C THR A 59 10.90 -14.61 -2.50
N LEU A 60 10.36 -13.45 -2.86
CA LEU A 60 9.09 -12.94 -2.35
C LEU A 60 7.92 -13.29 -3.29
N ALA A 61 8.19 -13.87 -4.46
CA ALA A 61 7.15 -14.21 -5.41
C ALA A 61 6.18 -15.25 -4.83
N THR A 62 4.89 -15.03 -5.03
CA THR A 62 3.83 -15.91 -4.51
C THR A 62 2.64 -15.92 -5.47
N THR A 63 1.70 -16.84 -5.23
CA THR A 63 0.43 -16.90 -5.96
C THR A 63 -0.70 -16.63 -4.97
N ILE A 64 -1.52 -15.62 -5.24
CA ILE A 64 -2.68 -15.26 -4.43
C ILE A 64 -3.88 -15.15 -5.37
N LEU A 65 -4.97 -15.88 -5.07
CA LEU A 65 -6.18 -15.95 -5.89
C LEU A 65 -5.89 -16.33 -7.35
N ASP A 66 -5.08 -17.37 -7.55
CA ASP A 66 -4.62 -17.89 -8.86
C ASP A 66 -3.89 -16.89 -9.75
N ALA A 67 -3.49 -15.74 -9.21
CA ALA A 67 -2.68 -14.74 -9.89
C ALA A 67 -1.24 -14.78 -9.36
N PRO A 68 -0.21 -14.59 -10.21
CA PRO A 68 1.17 -14.43 -9.78
C PRO A 68 1.41 -13.02 -9.22
N TRP A 69 2.07 -12.96 -8.07
CA TRP A 69 2.42 -11.73 -7.34
C TRP A 69 3.93 -11.65 -7.14
N ALA A 70 4.50 -10.45 -7.24
CA ALA A 70 5.93 -10.24 -7.02
C ALA A 70 6.33 -10.30 -5.53
N MET A 71 5.40 -9.97 -4.63
CA MET A 71 5.58 -9.99 -3.18
C MET A 71 4.23 -10.22 -2.48
N PRO A 72 4.19 -10.78 -1.25
CA PRO A 72 2.95 -11.04 -0.51
C PRO A 72 2.43 -9.79 0.21
N VAL A 73 2.38 -8.64 -0.49
CA VAL A 73 1.95 -7.35 0.08
C VAL A 73 0.98 -6.69 -0.90
N ALA A 74 -0.14 -6.18 -0.42
CA ALA A 74 -1.10 -5.44 -1.22
C ALA A 74 -1.23 -3.99 -0.73
N LEU A 75 -1.59 -3.08 -1.63
CA LEU A 75 -2.03 -1.75 -1.22
C LEU A 75 -3.46 -1.84 -0.67
N GLY A 76 -3.65 -1.40 0.58
CA GLY A 76 -4.97 -1.27 1.19
C GLY A 76 -5.84 -0.25 0.44
N PRO A 77 -7.17 -0.41 0.43
CA PRO A 77 -8.07 0.56 -0.15
C PRO A 77 -8.07 1.83 0.70
N VAL A 78 -7.55 2.93 0.14
CA VAL A 78 -7.57 4.26 0.78
C VAL A 78 -8.40 5.21 -0.05
N GLY A 79 -9.42 5.80 0.58
CA GLY A 79 -10.29 6.78 -0.06
C GLY A 79 -9.64 8.15 -0.20
N ALA A 80 -10.10 8.91 -1.18
CA ALA A 80 -9.82 10.34 -1.33
C ALA A 80 -8.33 10.73 -1.34
N THR A 81 -7.46 9.85 -1.85
CA THR A 81 -6.01 10.13 -1.91
C THR A 81 -5.63 11.31 -2.81
N GLY A 82 -6.58 11.78 -3.63
CA GLY A 82 -6.48 13.05 -4.36
C GLY A 82 -6.34 14.28 -3.46
N MET A 83 -6.75 14.19 -2.19
CA MET A 83 -6.58 15.26 -1.20
C MET A 83 -5.14 15.38 -0.70
N TYR A 84 -4.39 14.26 -0.67
CA TYR A 84 -3.00 14.25 -0.15
C TYR A 84 -1.96 14.50 -1.23
N ALA A 85 -2.23 14.02 -2.45
CA ALA A 85 -1.35 14.20 -3.59
C ALA A 85 -2.16 14.32 -4.88
N ARG A 86 -1.70 15.18 -5.79
CA ARG A 86 -2.34 15.36 -7.10
C ARG A 86 -2.45 14.02 -7.83
N ARG A 87 -3.68 13.53 -8.03
CA ARG A 87 -3.96 12.21 -8.63
C ARG A 87 -3.42 11.02 -7.82
N GLY A 88 -3.50 11.06 -6.49
CA GLY A 88 -3.02 10.01 -5.58
C GLY A 88 -3.42 8.59 -6.00
N GLU A 89 -4.70 8.35 -6.32
CA GLU A 89 -5.21 7.03 -6.75
C GLU A 89 -4.50 6.51 -8.01
N VAL A 90 -4.20 7.40 -8.96
CA VAL A 90 -3.48 7.03 -10.19
C VAL A 90 -2.01 6.74 -9.90
N GLN A 91 -1.40 7.47 -8.96
CA GLN A 91 -0.03 7.21 -8.53
C GLN A 91 0.07 5.86 -7.82
N ALA A 92 -0.88 5.55 -6.92
CA ALA A 92 -0.97 4.27 -6.22
C ALA A 92 -1.17 3.10 -7.20
N ALA A 93 -2.11 3.22 -8.15
CA ALA A 93 -2.36 2.20 -9.16
C ALA A 93 -1.14 1.93 -10.05
N ARG A 94 -0.39 3.00 -10.40
CA ARG A 94 0.87 2.86 -11.16
C ARG A 94 1.95 2.16 -10.34
N ALA A 95 2.07 2.50 -9.06
CA ALA A 95 3.01 1.84 -8.15
C ALA A 95 2.66 0.35 -7.98
N ALA A 96 1.39 0.00 -7.83
CA ALA A 96 0.96 -1.40 -7.74
C ALA A 96 1.16 -2.21 -9.03
N SER A 97 1.15 -1.53 -10.18
CA SER A 97 1.35 -2.18 -11.49
C SER A 97 2.83 -2.22 -11.92
N ALA A 98 3.74 -1.64 -11.14
CA ALA A 98 5.14 -1.60 -11.50
C ALA A 98 5.76 -3.02 -11.43
N PRO A 99 6.78 -3.32 -12.27
CA PRO A 99 7.31 -4.67 -12.41
C PRO A 99 7.78 -5.32 -11.09
N GLY A 100 8.26 -4.53 -10.13
CA GLY A 100 8.74 -5.01 -8.82
C GLY A 100 7.66 -5.17 -7.75
N SER A 101 6.43 -4.74 -7.99
CA SER A 101 5.37 -4.65 -6.98
C SER A 101 4.02 -5.09 -7.52
N ARG A 102 4.02 -5.86 -8.61
CA ARG A 102 2.83 -6.34 -9.34
C ARG A 102 1.83 -6.98 -8.39
N THR A 103 0.88 -6.16 -7.96
CA THR A 103 -0.11 -6.46 -6.92
C THR A 103 -1.45 -5.88 -7.40
N PRO A 104 -2.55 -6.64 -7.33
CA PRO A 104 -3.89 -6.12 -7.57
C PRO A 104 -4.17 -4.90 -6.70
N TYR A 105 -4.56 -3.79 -7.34
CA TYR A 105 -5.03 -2.58 -6.66
C TYR A 105 -6.53 -2.41 -6.91
N PRO A 106 -7.38 -2.41 -5.88
CA PRO A 106 -8.80 -2.19 -6.06
C PRO A 106 -9.05 -0.74 -6.53
N PRO A 107 -9.82 -0.52 -7.61
CA PRO A 107 -10.10 0.83 -8.08
C PRO A 107 -11.04 1.57 -7.12
N CYS A 108 -10.58 2.66 -6.51
CA CYS A 108 -11.46 3.62 -5.84
C CYS A 108 -12.22 4.46 -6.88
N ARG A 109 -13.52 4.70 -6.63
CA ARG A 109 -14.50 5.29 -7.57
C ARG A 109 -14.18 6.74 -8.00
N SER A 110 -13.24 7.43 -7.34
CA SER A 110 -12.99 8.86 -7.52
C SER A 110 -12.06 9.17 -8.71
N ALA A 111 -11.19 8.22 -9.10
CA ALA A 111 -10.47 8.25 -10.36
C ALA A 111 -11.46 7.99 -11.50
N ARG A 112 -11.88 9.05 -12.19
CA ARG A 112 -12.72 9.00 -13.40
C ARG A 112 -12.32 7.81 -14.30
N LEU A 113 -13.13 6.74 -14.26
CA LEU A 113 -12.87 5.41 -14.86
C LEU A 113 -12.36 5.47 -16.30
N LYS A 114 -12.79 6.47 -17.07
CA LYS A 114 -12.41 6.67 -18.48
C LYS A 114 -10.90 6.87 -18.67
N ARG A 115 -10.18 7.44 -17.70
CA ARG A 115 -8.74 7.73 -17.84
C ARG A 115 -7.84 6.59 -17.33
N TRP A 116 -8.30 5.77 -16.38
CA TRP A 116 -7.55 4.58 -15.93
C TRP A 116 -7.52 3.49 -17.01
N ARG A 117 -8.65 3.25 -17.71
CA ARG A 117 -8.72 2.33 -18.87
C ARG A 117 -7.77 2.72 -20.03
N ALA A 118 -7.26 3.95 -20.06
CA ALA A 118 -6.31 4.42 -21.06
C ALA A 118 -4.84 4.11 -20.72
N THR A 119 -4.53 3.67 -19.49
CA THR A 119 -3.17 3.23 -19.11
C THR A 119 -2.94 1.77 -19.49
N PRO A 120 -1.78 1.38 -20.05
CA PRO A 120 -1.50 0.00 -20.47
C PRO A 120 -1.72 -1.04 -19.36
N ALA A 121 -1.41 -0.67 -18.11
CA ALA A 121 -1.60 -1.50 -16.91
C ALA A 121 -3.06 -1.87 -16.60
N ALA A 122 -4.03 -1.09 -17.08
CA ALA A 122 -5.45 -1.37 -16.89
C ALA A 122 -6.04 -2.35 -17.93
N ARG A 123 -5.30 -2.65 -19.01
CA ARG A 123 -5.75 -3.60 -20.06
C ARG A 123 -5.47 -5.06 -19.71
N SER A 124 -4.61 -5.33 -18.74
CA SER A 124 -4.17 -6.69 -18.36
C SER A 124 -4.78 -7.21 -17.05
N GLY A 125 -5.71 -6.47 -16.43
CA GLY A 125 -6.44 -6.94 -15.25
C GLY A 125 -7.78 -7.59 -15.64
N PRO A 126 -8.25 -8.62 -14.92
CA PRO A 126 -9.57 -9.18 -15.16
C PRO A 126 -10.62 -8.07 -15.02
N SER A 127 -11.53 -8.00 -16.00
CA SER A 127 -12.66 -7.08 -15.98
C SER A 127 -13.51 -7.40 -14.75
N CYS A 128 -13.38 -6.59 -13.70
CA CYS A 128 -14.30 -6.64 -12.57
C CYS A 128 -15.64 -6.02 -13.02
N THR A 129 -16.44 -6.83 -13.69
CA THR A 129 -17.88 -6.64 -13.81
C THR A 129 -18.48 -6.93 -12.44
N TYR A 130 -19.04 -5.90 -11.80
CA TYR A 130 -20.15 -6.08 -10.87
C TYR A 130 -21.43 -6.01 -11.70
#